data_AF-A0A9D9NHN2-F1
#
_entry.id   AF-A0A9D9NHN2-F1
#
_cell.length_a   1.000
_cell.length_b   1.000
_cell.length_c   1.000
_cell.angle_alpha   90.00
_cell.angle_beta   90.00
_cell.angle_gamma   90.00
#
_symmetry.space_group_name_H-M   'P 1'
#
loop_
_entity.id
_entity.type
_entity.pdbx_description
1 polymer ?
#
loop_
_entity_poly.entity_id
_entity_poly.type
_entity_poly.pdbx_seq_one_letter_code
_entity_poly.pdbx_strand_id
1 'polypeptide(L)'
;MAEHEGRKRLTIVGLWGGYICKPQTSLYEQMPEVEDLTMHLAEVARIDVVPHTLMRMADNTLCYLTRRIDRTSAGEKIAMEDMCQLTEG
;
A
#
# COMPACT_ATOMS: atom_id res chain seq x y z
N MET A 1 -8.37 -11.85 29.42
CA MET A 1 -7.81 -10.49 29.43
C MET A 1 -6.38 -10.56 28.90
N ALA A 2 -6.17 -10.06 27.69
CA ALA A 2 -4.90 -9.52 27.18
C ALA A 2 -5.20 -9.00 25.77
N GLU A 3 -5.60 -7.75 25.74
CA GLU A 3 -5.81 -6.93 24.56
C GLU A 3 -4.48 -6.45 23.96
N HIS A 4 -4.58 -6.00 22.70
CA HIS A 4 -3.67 -5.11 21.96
C HIS A 4 -2.37 -5.69 21.36
N GLU A 5 -2.41 -5.97 20.06
CA GLU A 5 -1.29 -5.62 19.17
C GLU A 5 -1.81 -4.75 18.02
N GLY A 6 -1.88 -3.45 18.31
CA GLY A 6 -2.25 -2.44 17.33
C GLY A 6 -1.31 -2.50 16.13
N ARG A 7 -1.86 -2.84 14.97
CA ARG A 7 -1.25 -2.66 13.65
C ARG A 7 -0.67 -1.25 13.61
N LYS A 8 0.65 -1.12 13.78
CA LYS A 8 1.37 0.16 13.61
C LYS A 8 1.27 0.55 12.15
N ARG A 9 0.17 1.21 11.79
CA ARG A 9 -0.02 1.81 10.48
C ARG A 9 0.93 3.00 10.41
N LEU A 10 2.14 2.75 9.89
CA LEU A 10 3.11 3.80 9.60
C LEU A 10 2.47 4.77 8.62
N THR A 11 1.95 5.87 9.15
CA THR A 11 1.55 7.03 8.37
C THR A 11 2.83 7.83 8.21
N ILE A 12 3.38 7.90 7.00
CA ILE A 12 4.57 8.72 6.73
C ILE A 12 4.15 10.18 6.95
N VAL A 13 4.49 10.70 8.14
CA VAL A 13 4.20 12.07 8.55
C VAL A 13 5.11 12.98 7.74
N GLY A 14 4.51 13.74 6.82
CA GLY A 14 5.23 14.61 5.87
C GLY A 14 4.74 14.49 4.42
N LEU A 15 3.98 13.43 4.09
CA LEU A 15 3.53 13.16 2.72
C LEU A 15 1.99 13.09 2.60
N TRP A 16 1.28 14.02 3.25
CA TRP A 16 -0.16 14.33 3.08
C TRP A 16 -1.12 13.15 2.87
N GLY A 17 -0.81 11.97 3.41
CA GLY A 17 -1.58 10.76 3.20
C GLY A 17 -1.78 10.35 1.74
N GLY A 18 -0.94 10.78 0.79
CA GLY A 18 -1.09 10.51 -0.64
C GLY A 18 -0.58 9.14 -1.11
N TYR A 19 0.02 8.37 -0.21
CA TYR A 19 0.62 7.07 -0.49
C TYR A 19 0.29 6.08 0.63
N ILE A 20 0.40 4.80 0.29
CA ILE A 20 0.31 3.67 1.20
C ILE A 20 1.69 3.00 1.21
N CYS A 21 2.35 2.96 2.37
CA CYS A 21 3.55 2.13 2.57
C CYS A 21 3.14 0.79 3.18
N LYS A 22 3.62 -0.27 2.54
CA LYS A 22 3.54 -1.66 3.00
C LYS A 22 4.95 -2.10 3.40
N PRO A 23 5.32 -2.00 4.69
CA PRO A 23 6.63 -2.39 5.16
C PRO A 23 6.79 -3.91 5.12
N GLN A 24 8.04 -4.36 5.20
CA GLN A 24 8.38 -5.77 5.37
C GLN A 24 7.63 -6.41 6.55
N THR A 25 7.14 -7.63 6.34
CA THR A 25 6.50 -8.46 7.37
C THR A 25 7.41 -9.61 7.77
N SER A 26 7.37 -10.03 9.04
CA SER A 26 8.15 -11.16 9.54
C SER A 26 7.62 -12.52 9.09
N LEU A 27 6.36 -12.60 8.66
CA LEU A 27 5.74 -13.86 8.21
C LEU A 27 6.19 -14.28 6.81
N TYR A 28 6.58 -13.34 5.95
CA TYR A 28 6.90 -13.57 4.55
C TYR A 28 8.11 -12.73 4.15
N GLU A 29 9.27 -13.37 3.99
CA GLU A 29 10.58 -12.72 3.85
C GLU A 29 10.74 -11.87 2.59
N GLN A 30 9.93 -12.07 1.55
CA GLN A 30 10.07 -11.38 0.26
C GLN A 30 8.79 -10.64 -0.13
N MET A 31 7.93 -10.30 0.84
CA MET A 31 6.60 -9.76 0.53
C MET A 31 6.64 -8.43 -0.25
N PRO A 32 7.45 -7.43 0.12
CA PRO A 32 7.59 -6.19 -0.66
C PRO A 32 8.05 -6.44 -2.09
N GLU A 33 9.05 -7.32 -2.27
CA GLU A 33 9.62 -7.64 -3.58
C GLU A 33 8.62 -8.40 -4.46
N VAL A 34 7.89 -9.36 -3.90
CA VAL A 34 6.84 -10.10 -4.60
C VAL A 34 5.73 -9.17 -5.03
N GLU A 35 5.34 -8.21 -4.19
CA GLU A 35 4.32 -7.23 -4.54
C GLU A 35 4.78 -6.30 -5.68
N ASP A 36 6.00 -5.75 -5.58
CA ASP A 36 6.59 -4.91 -6.63
C ASP A 36 6.72 -5.66 -7.96
N LEU A 37 7.24 -6.90 -7.94
CA LEU A 37 7.36 -7.75 -9.13
C LEU A 37 5.99 -8.02 -9.76
N THR A 38 4.99 -8.36 -8.95
CA THR A 38 3.63 -8.64 -9.45
C THR A 38 3.04 -7.43 -10.16
N MET A 39 3.30 -6.23 -9.66
CA MET A 39 2.80 -4.99 -10.25
C MET A 39 3.48 -4.65 -11.57
N HIS A 40 4.80 -4.85 -11.67
CA HIS A 40 5.51 -4.77 -12.97
C HIS A 40 5.01 -5.82 -13.97
N LEU A 41 4.71 -7.05 -13.52
CA LEU A 41 4.13 -8.08 -14.39
C LEU A 41 2.73 -7.69 -14.87
N ALA A 42 1.92 -7.05 -14.03
CA ALA A 42 0.61 -6.53 -14.41
C ALA A 42 0.73 -5.43 -15.48
N GLU A 43 1.70 -4.52 -15.36
CA GLU A 43 2.00 -3.52 -16.40
C GLU A 43 2.38 -4.17 -17.72
N VAL A 44 3.27 -5.18 -17.70
CA VAL A 44 3.67 -5.95 -18.89
C VAL A 44 2.46 -6.66 -19.52
N ALA A 45 1.53 -7.13 -18.70
CA ALA A 45 0.27 -7.74 -19.13
C ALA A 45 -0.78 -6.71 -19.59
N ARG A 46 -0.47 -5.41 -19.59
CA ARG A 46 -1.37 -4.29 -19.95
C ARG A 46 -2.59 -4.17 -19.05
N ILE A 47 -2.43 -4.54 -17.78
CA ILE A 47 -3.41 -4.25 -16.72
C ILE A 47 -3.06 -2.88 -16.14
N ASP A 48 -4.06 -2.02 -16.01
CA ASP A 48 -3.88 -0.70 -15.39
C ASP A 48 -3.48 -0.87 -13.92
N VAL A 49 -2.35 -0.27 -13.56
CA VAL A 49 -1.85 -0.24 -12.19
C VAL A 49 -1.65 1.19 -11.71
N VAL A 50 -1.62 1.34 -10.40
CA VAL A 50 -1.26 2.60 -9.76
C VAL A 50 0.27 2.77 -9.74
N PRO A 51 0.78 4.03 -9.78
CA PRO A 51 2.20 4.29 -9.59
C PRO A 51 2.70 3.69 -8.27
N HIS A 52 3.81 2.94 -8.37
CA HIS A 52 4.37 2.19 -7.25
C HIS A 52 5.90 2.15 -7.32
N THR A 53 6.53 1.81 -6.20
CA THR A 53 7.98 1.63 -6.11
C THR A 53 8.37 0.80 -4.90
N LEU A 54 9.45 0.04 -5.03
CA LEU A 54 10.15 -0.60 -3.92
C LEU A 54 11.22 0.34 -3.34
N MET A 55 11.11 0.70 -2.07
CA MET A 55 12.04 1.59 -1.38
C MET A 55 12.82 0.86 -0.28
N ARG A 56 14.10 1.21 -0.12
CA ARG A 56 14.90 0.79 1.03
C ARG A 56 14.75 1.79 2.18
N MET A 57 14.41 1.26 3.35
CA MET A 57 14.22 2.01 4.59
C MET A 57 15.56 2.27 5.29
N ALA A 58 15.58 3.19 6.25
CA ALA A 58 16.79 3.56 7.01
C ALA A 58 17.38 2.40 7.82
N ASP A 59 16.56 1.41 8.18
CA ASP A 59 16.96 0.18 8.88
C ASP A 59 17.38 -0.95 7.90
N ASN A 60 17.61 -0.63 6.62
CA ASN A 60 17.91 -1.53 5.52
C ASN A 60 16.79 -2.49 5.11
N THR A 61 15.63 -2.47 5.76
CA THR A 61 14.46 -3.24 5.30
C THR A 61 13.88 -2.64 4.02
N LEU A 62 13.01 -3.40 3.35
CA LEU A 62 12.28 -2.93 2.17
C LEU A 62 10.85 -2.54 2.56
N CYS A 63 10.34 -1.45 1.96
CA CYS A 63 8.90 -1.12 1.94
C CYS A 63 8.45 -1.02 0.50
N TYR A 64 7.29 -1.60 0.19
CA TYR A 64 6.58 -1.35 -1.05
C TYR A 64 5.68 -0.12 -0.87
N LEU A 65 5.86 0.89 -1.72
CA LEU A 65 5.13 2.15 -1.67
C LEU A 65 4.23 2.27 -2.89
N THR A 66 2.96 2.62 -2.69
CA THR A 66 2.00 2.82 -3.77
C THR A 66 1.21 4.11 -3.59
N ARG A 67 0.86 4.77 -4.70
CA ARG A 67 0.10 6.02 -4.69
C ARG A 67 -1.38 5.76 -4.41
N ARG A 68 -1.97 6.56 -3.53
CA ARG A 68 -3.42 6.61 -3.35
C ARG A 68 -4.07 7.33 -4.54
N ILE A 69 -4.99 6.64 -5.19
CA ILE A 69 -5.82 7.18 -6.27
C ILE A 69 -7.20 7.60 -5.78
N ASP A 70 -7.56 7.30 -4.52
CA ASP A 70 -8.81 7.71 -3.88
C ASP A 70 -8.75 9.16 -3.34
N ARG A 71 -7.84 10.00 -3.84
CA ARG A 71 -7.63 11.37 -3.36
C ARG A 71 -7.47 12.37 -4.50
N THR A 72 -8.13 13.52 -4.39
CA THR A 72 -7.94 14.65 -5.31
C THR A 72 -6.63 15.38 -5.02
N SER A 73 -6.20 16.26 -5.92
CA SER A 73 -5.04 17.15 -5.71
C SER A 73 -5.23 18.11 -4.53
N ALA A 74 -6.46 18.42 -4.15
CA ALA A 74 -6.82 19.19 -2.96
C ALA A 74 -6.87 18.35 -1.68
N GLY A 75 -6.66 17.03 -1.77
CA GLY A 75 -6.67 16.10 -0.62
C GLY A 75 -8.05 15.55 -0.26
N GLU A 76 -9.09 15.85 -1.04
CA GLU A 76 -10.45 15.36 -0.82
C GLU A 76 -10.54 13.86 -1.12
N LYS A 77 -11.38 13.16 -0.36
CA LYS A 77 -11.56 11.72 -0.51
C LYS A 77 -12.55 11.41 -1.62
N ILE A 78 -12.14 10.58 -2.58
CA ILE A 78 -13.04 9.97 -3.54
C ILE A 78 -13.56 8.67 -2.90
N ALA A 79 -14.88 8.48 -2.89
CA ALA A 79 -15.48 7.23 -2.43
C ALA A 79 -15.05 6.10 -3.37
N MET A 80 -14.40 5.09 -2.80
CA MET A 80 -13.89 3.92 -3.51
C MET A 80 -14.18 2.72 -2.63
N GLU A 81 -14.88 1.74 -3.19
CA GLU A 81 -15.32 0.52 -2.51
C GLU A 81 -14.60 -0.69 -3.09
N ASP A 82 -14.46 -1.74 -2.29
CA ASP A 82 -14.04 -3.05 -2.77
C ASP A 82 -15.25 -3.95 -3.07
N MET A 83 -14.99 -5.08 -3.75
CA MET A 83 -16.06 -5.99 -4.16
C MET A 83 -16.78 -6.67 -2.98
N CYS A 84 -16.17 -6.74 -1.79
CA CYS A 84 -16.81 -7.35 -0.62
C CYS A 84 -17.93 -6.46 -0.07
N GLN A 85 -17.76 -5.14 -0.16
CA GLN A 85 -18.74 -4.15 0.32
C GLN A 85 -20.01 -4.11 -0.56
N LEU A 86 -19.90 -4.50 -1.83
CA LEU A 86 -21.02 -4.45 -2.78
C LEU A 86 -22.17 -5.41 -2.46
N THR A 87 -21.92 -6.45 -1.66
CA THR A 87 -22.97 -7.41 -1.26
C THR A 87 -23.72 -7.00 0.02
N GLU A 88 -23.32 -5.91 0.66
CA GLU A 88 -23.88 -5.45 1.94
C GLU A 88 -24.88 -4.28 1.77
N GLY A 89 -25.12 -3.82 0.54
CA GLY A 89 -26.01 -2.71 0.18
C GLY A 89 -27.44 -3.11 -0.17
#